data_AF-A0A5A7TB60-F1
#
_entry.id   AF-A0A5A7TB60-F1
#
_cell.length_a   1.000
_cell.length_b   1.000
_cell.length_c   1.000
_cell.angle_alpha   90.00
_cell.angle_beta   90.00
_cell.angle_gamma   90.00
#
_symmetry.space_group_name_H-M   'P 1'
#
loop_
_entity.id
_entity.type
_entity.pdbx_description
1 polymer ?
#
loop_
_entity_poly.entity_id
_entity_poly.type
_entity_poly.pdbx_seq_one_letter_code
_entity_poly.pdbx_strand_id
1 'polypeptide(L)'
;MIDKEVNKIKNILACSICRGPLTAAADSGLSVESTNGYQLECGTCKKSFTGSESHLDLTITGGINSGESMPAATEIFRTRLVSFLYERGWRQSFSVLLGFPGPEKEFELIKNFITPVLGGSIIDASCGSGMFSRIFAKSGLFSSVVALDYSENMLRQCYGFIKQEENFPNERLVLIRADIARLPFASSSVDAVHAGAAVHCWPSPSAGVSSFHLYLGL
;
A
#
# COMPACT_ATOMS: atom_id res chain seq x y z
N MET A 1 10.20 15.96 16.31
CA MET A 1 8.74 15.95 16.56
C MET A 1 8.11 16.40 15.26
N ILE A 2 7.63 15.47 14.43
CA ILE A 2 6.83 15.84 13.27
C ILE A 2 5.50 16.29 13.87
N ASP A 3 5.16 17.56 13.69
CA ASP A 3 3.90 18.13 14.15
C ASP A 3 2.72 17.26 13.65
N LYS A 4 1.60 17.34 14.37
CA LYS A 4 0.32 16.74 13.98
C LYS A 4 -0.23 17.43 12.71
N GLU A 5 0.54 17.52 11.64
CA GLU A 5 0.00 17.80 10.32
C GLU A 5 -0.97 16.67 10.00
N VAL A 6 -2.23 17.06 9.82
CA VAL A 6 -3.32 16.20 9.38
C VAL A 6 -2.81 15.34 8.23
N ASN A 7 -2.91 14.02 8.37
CA ASN A 7 -2.51 13.08 7.33
C ASN A 7 -3.24 13.42 6.01
N LYS A 8 -2.48 13.88 5.01
CA LYS A 8 -2.98 14.30 3.68
C LYS A 8 -3.00 13.15 2.67
N ILE A 9 -3.09 11.88 3.09
CA ILE A 9 -3.23 10.73 2.16
C ILE A 9 -4.32 10.98 1.11
N LYS A 10 -5.45 11.57 1.49
CA LYS A 10 -6.54 11.85 0.53
C LYS A 10 -6.09 12.73 -0.66
N ASN A 11 -5.12 13.62 -0.44
CA ASN A 11 -4.67 14.58 -1.45
C ASN A 11 -3.74 13.95 -2.49
N ILE A 12 -3.12 12.81 -2.18
CA ILE A 12 -2.24 12.11 -3.12
C ILE A 12 -3.01 11.11 -3.99
N LEU A 13 -4.29 10.86 -3.71
CA LEU A 13 -5.10 9.89 -4.45
C LEU A 13 -5.73 10.49 -5.71
N ALA A 14 -5.85 9.67 -6.75
CA ALA A 14 -6.56 9.98 -7.98
C ALA A 14 -7.38 8.80 -8.46
N CYS A 15 -8.38 9.07 -9.30
CA CYS A 15 -9.24 8.03 -9.84
C CYS A 15 -8.45 7.02 -10.69
N SER A 16 -8.53 5.73 -10.36
CA SER A 16 -7.88 4.65 -11.13
C SER A 16 -8.41 4.48 -12.56
N ILE A 17 -9.56 5.08 -12.89
CA ILE A 17 -10.17 5.02 -14.22
C ILE A 17 -9.71 6.17 -15.12
N CYS A 18 -9.82 7.42 -14.65
CA CYS A 18 -9.59 8.61 -15.46
C CYS A 18 -8.47 9.53 -14.96
N ARG A 19 -7.84 9.20 -13.81
CA ARG A 19 -6.86 10.03 -13.10
C ARG A 19 -7.36 11.40 -12.66
N GLY A 20 -8.68 11.62 -12.69
CA GLY A 20 -9.31 12.82 -12.16
C GLY A 20 -9.29 12.87 -10.63
N PRO A 21 -9.58 14.06 -10.05
CA PRO A 21 -9.60 14.26 -8.60
C PRO A 21 -10.68 13.42 -7.93
N LEU A 22 -10.39 12.98 -6.70
CA LEU A 22 -11.31 12.26 -5.82
C LEU A 22 -11.78 13.17 -4.69
N THR A 23 -13.09 13.16 -4.43
CA THR A 23 -13.72 13.87 -3.32
C THR A 23 -14.31 12.89 -2.33
N ALA A 24 -14.03 13.08 -1.05
CA ALA A 24 -14.62 12.28 0.02
C ALA A 24 -16.02 12.77 0.38
N ALA A 25 -16.92 11.86 0.72
CA ALA A 25 -18.26 12.20 1.18
C ALA A 25 -18.27 12.93 2.55
N ALA A 26 -17.20 12.79 3.34
CA ALA A 26 -16.99 13.48 4.60
C ALA A 26 -15.54 14.00 4.69
N ASP A 27 -15.34 15.18 5.31
CA ASP A 27 -14.03 15.81 5.49
C ASP A 27 -13.20 15.19 6.63
N SER A 28 -13.17 13.86 6.68
CA SER A 28 -12.39 13.10 7.66
C SER A 28 -11.02 12.69 7.12
N GLY A 29 -10.04 12.57 8.03
CA GLY A 29 -8.72 12.02 7.71
C GLY A 29 -8.82 10.56 7.27
N LEU A 30 -7.97 10.17 6.31
CA LEU A 30 -7.89 8.80 5.81
C LEU A 30 -6.75 8.05 6.50
N SER A 31 -7.07 6.93 7.12
CA SER A 31 -6.19 6.05 7.89
C SER A 31 -6.73 4.62 7.89
N VAL A 32 -5.95 3.67 8.37
CA VAL A 32 -6.33 2.25 8.46
C VAL A 32 -7.55 2.00 9.36
N GLU A 33 -7.86 2.91 10.29
CA GLU A 33 -9.05 2.80 11.15
C GLU A 33 -10.27 3.53 10.59
N SER A 34 -10.08 4.42 9.62
CA SER A 34 -11.17 5.23 9.03
C SER A 34 -11.63 4.72 7.66
N THR A 35 -11.15 3.57 7.18
CA THR A 35 -11.57 3.02 5.87
C THR A 35 -13.01 2.50 5.89
N ASN A 36 -13.53 2.04 7.02
CA ASN A 36 -14.86 1.43 7.06
C ASN A 36 -15.95 2.44 6.70
N GLY A 37 -16.67 2.20 5.59
CA GLY A 37 -17.69 3.11 5.09
C GLY A 37 -17.14 4.40 4.47
N TYR A 38 -15.81 4.52 4.30
CA TYR A 38 -15.20 5.64 3.59
C TYR A 38 -15.60 5.61 2.13
N GLN A 39 -16.03 6.74 1.59
CA GLN A 39 -16.49 6.84 0.20
C GLN A 39 -15.75 7.96 -0.51
N LEU A 40 -15.21 7.63 -1.69
CA LEU A 40 -14.60 8.57 -2.61
C LEU A 40 -15.39 8.56 -3.92
N GLU A 41 -15.68 9.74 -4.46
CA GLU A 41 -16.24 9.88 -5.79
C GLU A 41 -15.26 10.65 -6.68
N CYS A 42 -15.11 10.20 -7.93
CA CYS A 42 -14.37 10.97 -8.92
C CYS A 42 -15.22 12.11 -9.46
N GLY A 43 -14.70 13.34 -9.38
CA GLY A 43 -15.37 14.52 -9.94
C GLY A 43 -15.54 14.49 -11.47
N THR A 44 -14.71 13.71 -12.17
CA THR A 44 -14.68 13.63 -13.64
C THR A 44 -15.54 12.50 -14.21
N CYS A 45 -15.26 11.25 -13.85
CA CYS A 45 -15.96 10.09 -14.40
C CYS A 45 -17.11 9.56 -13.52
N LYS A 46 -17.35 10.21 -12.37
CA LYS A 46 -18.41 9.83 -11.40
C LYS A 46 -18.31 8.41 -10.84
N LYS A 47 -17.16 7.75 -11.01
CA LYS A 47 -16.88 6.48 -10.35
C LYS A 47 -16.82 6.69 -8.84
N SER A 48 -17.57 5.88 -8.11
CA SER A 48 -17.50 5.78 -6.66
C SER A 48 -16.63 4.62 -6.23
N PHE A 49 -15.89 4.83 -5.14
CA PHE A 49 -15.03 3.85 -4.48
C PHE A 49 -15.43 3.78 -3.00
N THR A 50 -15.34 2.58 -2.43
CA THR A 50 -15.82 2.31 -1.07
C THR A 50 -14.74 1.61 -0.28
N GLY A 51 -14.62 1.96 0.99
CA GLY A 51 -13.78 1.27 1.94
C GLY A 51 -14.54 0.20 2.72
N SER A 52 -13.83 -0.88 3.00
CA SER A 52 -14.21 -1.95 3.90
C SER A 52 -13.62 -1.70 5.30
N GLU A 53 -13.89 -2.62 6.21
CA GLU A 53 -13.28 -2.62 7.55
C GLU A 53 -11.75 -2.53 7.51
N SER A 54 -11.11 -3.14 6.51
CA SER A 54 -9.65 -3.27 6.48
C SER A 54 -8.95 -2.34 5.51
N HIS A 55 -9.58 -1.99 4.38
CA HIS A 55 -8.92 -1.28 3.30
C HIS A 55 -9.91 -0.52 2.40
N LEU A 56 -9.39 0.47 1.68
CA LEU A 56 -10.11 1.21 0.64
C LEU A 56 -9.90 0.54 -0.73
N ASP A 57 -10.98 0.20 -1.44
CA ASP A 57 -10.88 -0.44 -2.77
C ASP A 57 -10.90 0.60 -3.88
N LEU A 58 -9.74 0.81 -4.53
CA LEU A 58 -9.54 1.71 -5.66
C LEU A 58 -9.31 0.96 -6.97
N THR A 59 -9.62 -0.33 -7.04
CA THR A 59 -9.60 -1.07 -8.31
C THR A 59 -10.72 -0.59 -9.25
N ILE A 60 -10.59 -0.91 -10.54
CA ILE A 60 -11.61 -0.53 -11.54
C ILE A 60 -12.97 -1.18 -11.21
N THR A 61 -12.94 -2.40 -10.67
CA THR A 61 -14.11 -3.16 -10.20
C THR A 61 -14.56 -2.78 -8.80
N GLY A 62 -13.81 -1.94 -8.07
CA GLY A 62 -14.20 -1.42 -6.76
C GLY A 62 -15.62 -0.83 -6.78
N GLY A 63 -16.45 -1.23 -5.82
CA GLY A 63 -17.89 -0.89 -5.76
C GLY A 63 -18.81 -1.83 -6.56
N ILE A 64 -18.28 -2.84 -7.25
CA ILE A 64 -19.04 -3.90 -7.94
C ILE A 64 -18.74 -5.21 -7.22
N ASN A 65 -19.76 -5.87 -6.66
CA ASN A 65 -19.61 -7.19 -6.02
C ASN A 65 -19.36 -8.27 -7.09
N SER A 66 -18.16 -8.32 -7.64
CA SER A 66 -17.72 -9.41 -8.51
C SER A 66 -16.53 -10.12 -7.86
N GLY A 67 -16.76 -11.35 -7.42
CA GLY A 67 -15.68 -12.25 -7.02
C GLY A 67 -14.80 -12.53 -8.23
N GLU A 68 -13.68 -11.80 -8.35
CA GLU A 68 -12.77 -11.96 -9.47
C GLU A 68 -11.80 -13.12 -9.24
N SER A 69 -11.74 -14.01 -10.24
CA SER A 69 -10.79 -15.10 -10.37
C SER A 69 -9.46 -14.58 -10.91
N MET A 70 -8.38 -14.82 -10.16
CA MET A 70 -7.00 -14.49 -10.54
C MET A 70 -6.33 -15.64 -11.31
N PRO A 71 -5.28 -15.40 -12.10
CA PRO A 71 -4.55 -16.44 -12.83
C PRO A 71 -3.95 -17.50 -11.90
N ALA A 72 -3.99 -18.79 -12.28
CA ALA A 72 -3.64 -19.94 -11.45
C ALA A 72 -2.25 -19.88 -10.75
N ALA A 73 -1.27 -19.16 -11.31
CA ALA A 73 0.03 -18.96 -10.68
C ALA A 73 -0.02 -18.15 -9.37
N THR A 74 -1.07 -17.32 -9.18
CA THR A 74 -1.30 -16.56 -7.94
C THR A 74 -2.15 -17.32 -6.90
N GLU A 75 -2.73 -18.47 -7.25
CA GLU A 75 -3.50 -19.30 -6.31
C GLU A 75 -2.62 -19.93 -5.22
N ILE A 76 -1.34 -20.20 -5.50
CA ILE A 76 -0.42 -20.77 -4.50
C ILE A 76 -0.23 -19.80 -3.31
N PHE A 77 -0.33 -18.49 -3.56
CA PHE A 77 -0.27 -17.45 -2.53
C PHE A 77 -1.62 -17.22 -1.80
N ARG A 78 -2.71 -17.91 -2.16
CA ARG A 78 -4.01 -17.83 -1.45
C ARG A 78 -4.03 -18.59 -0.14
N THR A 79 -3.19 -19.60 0.04
CA THR A 79 -3.26 -20.42 1.24
C THR A 79 -2.82 -19.56 2.43
N ARG A 80 -3.69 -19.35 3.44
CA ARG A 80 -3.34 -18.69 4.72
C ARG A 80 -2.01 -19.20 5.29
N LEU A 81 -1.73 -20.48 5.05
CA LEU A 81 -0.48 -21.14 5.42
C LEU A 81 0.74 -20.58 4.67
N VAL A 82 0.66 -20.27 3.38
CA VAL A 82 1.79 -19.73 2.59
C VAL A 82 2.10 -18.30 2.99
N SER A 83 1.11 -17.42 3.20
CA SER A 83 1.35 -16.06 3.73
C SER A 83 1.93 -16.09 5.15
N PHE A 84 1.39 -16.97 6.01
CA PHE A 84 1.87 -17.20 7.37
C PHE A 84 3.30 -17.75 7.39
N LEU A 85 3.63 -18.71 6.50
CA LEU A 85 4.98 -19.25 6.32
C LEU A 85 5.93 -18.24 5.63
N TYR A 86 5.41 -17.29 4.85
CA TYR A 86 6.19 -16.24 4.20
C TYR A 86 6.77 -15.26 5.24
N GLU A 87 5.94 -14.78 6.17
CA GLU A 87 6.39 -13.89 7.26
C GLU A 87 7.19 -14.61 8.36
N ARG A 88 6.90 -15.90 8.64
CA ARG A 88 7.50 -16.66 9.75
C ARG A 88 8.56 -17.70 9.35
N GLY A 89 9.16 -17.61 8.17
CA GLY A 89 10.27 -18.53 7.89
C GLY A 89 10.80 -18.55 6.47
N TRP A 90 10.04 -18.21 5.43
CA TRP A 90 10.57 -18.29 4.06
C TRP A 90 11.58 -17.18 3.75
N ARG A 91 11.30 -15.91 4.10
CA ARG A 91 12.29 -14.81 4.02
C ARG A 91 13.47 -14.98 4.98
N GLN A 92 13.23 -15.51 6.18
CA GLN A 92 14.32 -15.85 7.13
C GLN A 92 15.16 -17.05 6.66
N SER A 93 14.56 -18.01 5.96
CA SER A 93 15.30 -19.12 5.31
C SER A 93 16.26 -18.59 4.23
N PHE A 94 15.93 -17.49 3.55
CA PHE A 94 16.87 -16.80 2.65
C PHE A 94 18.00 -16.07 3.39
N SER A 95 17.81 -15.63 4.63
CA SER A 95 18.92 -15.05 5.42
C SER A 95 20.02 -16.08 5.69
N VAL A 96 19.62 -17.33 5.97
CA VAL A 96 20.55 -18.45 6.27
C VAL A 96 21.11 -19.09 5.00
N LEU A 97 20.32 -19.17 3.91
CA LEU A 97 20.71 -19.87 2.68
C LEU A 97 21.28 -18.96 1.57
N LEU A 98 20.84 -17.70 1.47
CA LEU A 98 21.22 -16.75 0.41
C LEU A 98 21.89 -15.47 0.95
N GLY A 99 22.08 -15.33 2.27
CA GLY A 99 22.73 -14.17 2.88
C GLY A 99 21.88 -12.89 2.91
N PHE A 100 20.56 -13.02 2.89
CA PHE A 100 19.66 -11.87 2.95
C PHE A 100 19.76 -11.15 4.33
N PRO A 101 19.92 -9.81 4.36
CA PRO A 101 20.39 -9.10 5.56
C PRO A 101 19.36 -8.95 6.68
N GLY A 102 18.09 -9.33 6.44
CA GLY A 102 16.99 -9.20 7.40
C GLY A 102 16.24 -7.86 7.29
N PRO A 103 15.00 -7.79 7.80
CA PRO A 103 14.11 -6.65 7.57
C PRO A 103 14.63 -5.34 8.17
N GLU A 104 15.31 -5.38 9.31
CA GLU A 104 15.90 -4.18 9.94
C GLU A 104 17.03 -3.61 9.08
N LYS A 105 17.87 -4.48 8.54
CA LYS A 105 19.04 -4.07 7.74
C LYS A 105 18.62 -3.69 6.30
N GLU A 106 17.60 -4.34 5.75
CA GLU A 106 16.91 -3.87 4.54
C GLU A 106 16.32 -2.48 4.75
N PHE A 107 15.67 -2.23 5.88
CA PHE A 107 15.10 -0.93 6.20
C PHE A 107 16.18 0.17 6.31
N GLU A 108 17.31 -0.10 6.94
CA GLU A 108 18.44 0.85 6.98
C GLU A 108 19.00 1.15 5.58
N LEU A 109 19.10 0.14 4.71
CA LEU A 109 19.50 0.36 3.31
C LEU A 109 18.48 1.24 2.59
N ILE A 110 17.17 0.92 2.70
CA ILE A 110 16.09 1.71 2.12
C ILE A 110 16.21 3.16 2.60
N LYS A 111 16.26 3.38 3.91
CA LYS A 111 16.36 4.71 4.54
C LYS A 111 17.51 5.55 3.98
N ASN A 112 18.67 4.96 3.74
CA ASN A 112 19.80 5.67 3.14
C ASN A 112 19.49 6.15 1.71
N PHE A 113 18.77 5.36 0.90
CA PHE A 113 18.36 5.76 -0.45
C PHE A 113 17.28 6.84 -0.46
N ILE A 114 16.35 6.81 0.50
CA ILE A 114 15.20 7.73 0.56
C ILE A 114 15.39 8.89 1.56
N THR A 115 16.62 9.10 2.04
CA THR A 115 16.94 10.19 3.00
C THR A 115 16.45 11.57 2.53
N PRO A 116 16.54 11.95 1.23
CA PRO A 116 16.07 13.26 0.77
C PRO A 116 14.56 13.50 0.92
N VAL A 117 13.77 12.43 1.05
CA VAL A 117 12.30 12.47 1.04
C VAL A 117 11.67 12.04 2.38
N LEU A 118 12.48 11.93 3.44
CA LEU A 118 11.96 11.71 4.79
C LEU A 118 11.07 12.88 5.22
N GLY A 119 10.02 12.58 5.96
CA GLY A 119 8.95 13.50 6.30
C GLY A 119 7.84 13.56 5.24
N GLY A 120 8.07 13.01 4.05
CA GLY A 120 7.08 12.88 2.99
C GLY A 120 6.27 11.58 3.05
N SER A 121 5.63 11.27 1.92
CA SER A 121 4.79 10.11 1.68
C SER A 121 5.57 8.94 1.07
N ILE A 122 5.27 7.72 1.52
CA ILE A 122 5.82 6.49 0.94
C ILE A 122 4.72 5.51 0.55
N ILE A 123 4.86 4.91 -0.63
CA ILE A 123 4.02 3.85 -1.11
C ILE A 123 4.75 2.51 -0.97
N ASP A 124 4.19 1.57 -0.23
CA ASP A 124 4.63 0.18 -0.22
C ASP A 124 3.82 -0.59 -1.27
N ALA A 125 4.37 -0.70 -2.47
CA ALA A 125 3.71 -1.28 -3.63
C ALA A 125 3.77 -2.81 -3.58
N SER A 126 2.61 -3.45 -3.69
CA SER A 126 2.43 -4.89 -3.50
C SER A 126 2.95 -5.34 -2.13
N CYS A 127 2.40 -4.73 -1.08
CA CYS A 127 2.83 -4.85 0.30
C CYS A 127 2.64 -6.26 0.90
N GLY A 128 1.84 -7.13 0.26
CA GLY A 128 1.45 -8.41 0.82
C GLY A 128 0.79 -8.22 2.19
N SER A 129 1.22 -8.99 3.17
CA SER A 129 0.76 -8.88 4.56
C SER A 129 1.35 -7.67 5.32
N GLY A 130 2.10 -6.79 4.64
CA GLY A 130 2.43 -5.45 5.14
C GLY A 130 3.61 -5.35 6.09
N MET A 131 4.55 -6.29 6.05
CA MET A 131 5.76 -6.25 6.90
C MET A 131 6.49 -4.90 6.81
N PHE A 132 6.83 -4.43 5.60
CA PHE A 132 7.51 -3.15 5.43
C PHE A 132 6.60 -1.95 5.67
N SER A 133 5.33 -2.02 5.26
CA SER A 133 4.32 -1.01 5.60
C SER A 133 4.26 -0.72 7.11
N ARG A 134 4.28 -1.78 7.95
CA ARG A 134 4.31 -1.64 9.42
C ARG A 134 5.63 -1.03 9.91
N ILE A 135 6.77 -1.44 9.36
CA ILE A 135 8.09 -0.85 9.66
C ILE A 135 8.11 0.65 9.33
N PHE A 136 7.65 1.04 8.15
CA PHE A 136 7.58 2.44 7.72
C PHE A 136 6.71 3.27 8.65
N ALA A 137 5.51 2.79 9.00
CA ALA A 137 4.60 3.51 9.89
C ALA A 137 5.22 3.71 11.29
N LYS A 138 5.80 2.65 11.87
CA LYS A 138 6.42 2.68 13.21
C LYS A 138 7.69 3.50 13.28
N SER A 139 8.44 3.61 12.17
CA SER A 139 9.66 4.41 12.11
C SER A 139 9.40 5.89 12.41
N GLY A 140 8.19 6.37 12.11
CA GLY A 140 7.82 7.78 12.20
C GLY A 140 8.65 8.71 11.32
N LEU A 141 9.30 8.17 10.29
CA LEU A 141 10.08 8.94 9.32
C LEU A 141 9.25 9.46 8.14
N PHE A 142 7.98 9.08 8.04
CA PHE A 142 7.08 9.46 6.95
C PHE A 142 5.84 10.14 7.51
N SER A 143 5.34 11.16 6.81
CA SER A 143 4.05 11.77 7.13
C SER A 143 2.90 10.80 6.85
N SER A 144 3.06 9.96 5.83
CA SER A 144 2.04 9.02 5.38
C SER A 144 2.66 7.78 4.73
N VAL A 145 2.04 6.64 4.99
CA VAL A 145 2.38 5.34 4.43
C VAL A 145 1.13 4.80 3.73
N VAL A 146 1.25 4.43 2.48
CA VAL A 146 0.19 3.75 1.72
C VAL A 146 0.65 2.35 1.40
N ALA A 147 -0.02 1.36 2.00
CA ALA A 147 0.20 -0.04 1.68
C ALA A 147 -0.76 -0.46 0.56
N LEU A 148 -0.21 -0.86 -0.59
CA LEU A 148 -0.99 -1.28 -1.75
C LEU A 148 -0.86 -2.77 -1.99
N ASP A 149 -1.98 -3.46 -2.20
CA ASP A 149 -1.96 -4.81 -2.78
C ASP A 149 -3.21 -5.04 -3.63
N TYR A 150 -3.12 -5.89 -4.65
CA TYR A 150 -4.30 -6.29 -5.41
C TYR A 150 -5.16 -7.31 -4.64
N SER A 151 -4.50 -8.14 -3.81
CA SER A 151 -5.11 -9.21 -3.04
C SER A 151 -5.77 -8.67 -1.77
N GLU A 152 -7.10 -8.67 -1.76
CA GLU A 152 -7.89 -8.36 -0.57
C GLU A 152 -7.49 -9.23 0.64
N ASN A 153 -7.16 -10.51 0.42
CA ASN A 153 -6.76 -11.41 1.49
C ASN A 153 -5.46 -10.97 2.18
N MET A 154 -4.51 -10.44 1.40
CA MET A 154 -3.24 -9.92 1.94
C MET A 154 -3.47 -8.66 2.77
N LEU A 155 -4.33 -7.75 2.28
CA LEU A 155 -4.70 -6.53 3.02
C LEU A 155 -5.46 -6.86 4.32
N ARG A 156 -6.37 -7.84 4.30
CA ARG A 156 -7.05 -8.32 5.51
C ARG A 156 -6.08 -8.92 6.52
N GLN A 157 -5.06 -9.66 6.07
CA GLN A 157 -4.00 -10.17 6.95
C GLN A 157 -3.14 -9.04 7.52
N CYS A 158 -2.74 -8.09 6.69
CA CYS A 158 -2.02 -6.89 7.11
C CYS A 158 -2.78 -6.14 8.21
N TYR A 159 -4.06 -5.88 7.99
CA TYR A 159 -4.96 -5.28 8.99
C TYR A 159 -4.99 -6.08 10.30
N GLY A 160 -5.13 -7.41 10.20
CA GLY A 160 -5.11 -8.29 11.36
C GLY A 160 -3.80 -8.22 12.16
N PHE A 161 -2.65 -8.11 11.49
CA PHE A 161 -1.36 -7.93 12.16
C PHE A 161 -1.23 -6.54 12.80
N ILE A 162 -1.68 -5.48 12.11
CA ILE A 162 -1.73 -4.13 12.67
C ILE A 162 -2.53 -4.10 13.98
N LYS A 163 -3.71 -4.75 14.01
CA LYS A 163 -4.55 -4.82 15.22
C LYS A 163 -3.92 -5.60 16.38
N GLN A 164 -2.92 -6.44 16.12
CA GLN A 164 -2.18 -7.17 17.16
C GLN A 164 -1.01 -6.37 17.73
N GLU A 165 -0.63 -5.25 17.11
CA GLU A 165 0.50 -4.43 17.55
C GLU A 165 0.03 -3.35 18.54
N GLU A 166 0.65 -3.33 19.73
CA GLU A 166 0.39 -2.31 20.73
C GLU A 166 0.92 -0.94 20.28
N ASN A 167 0.14 0.12 20.53
CA ASN A 167 0.49 1.52 20.22
C ASN A 167 0.90 1.76 18.75
N PHE A 168 0.27 1.04 17.81
CA PHE A 168 0.53 1.24 16.39
C PHE A 168 0.07 2.64 15.92
N PRO A 169 0.88 3.38 15.12
CA PRO A 169 0.53 4.71 14.62
C PRO A 169 -0.46 4.62 13.45
N ASN A 170 -1.71 4.24 13.76
CA ASN A 170 -2.78 4.02 12.78
C ASN A 170 -3.02 5.22 11.89
N GLU A 171 -2.88 6.43 12.44
CA GLU A 171 -3.09 7.69 11.75
C GLU A 171 -2.12 7.94 10.60
N ARG A 172 -1.03 7.17 10.46
CA ARG A 172 -0.04 7.32 9.38
C ARG A 172 -0.20 6.33 8.24
N LEU A 173 -0.91 5.22 8.46
CA LEU A 173 -1.01 4.13 7.49
C LEU A 173 -2.41 4.05 6.91
N VAL A 174 -2.52 3.80 5.60
CA VAL A 174 -3.76 3.34 4.96
C VAL A 174 -3.48 2.07 4.17
N LEU A 175 -4.46 1.16 4.15
CA LEU A 175 -4.45 0.00 3.27
C LEU A 175 -5.34 0.29 2.06
N ILE A 176 -4.80 0.14 0.85
CA ILE A 176 -5.51 0.40 -0.39
C ILE A 176 -5.42 -0.82 -1.29
N ARG A 177 -6.57 -1.28 -1.79
CA ARG A 177 -6.61 -2.28 -2.85
C ARG A 177 -6.50 -1.59 -4.20
N ALA A 178 -5.46 -1.92 -4.97
CA ALA A 178 -5.20 -1.29 -6.25
C ALA A 178 -4.49 -2.23 -7.23
N ASP A 179 -4.63 -1.93 -8.51
CA ASP A 179 -3.85 -2.56 -9.58
C ASP A 179 -2.57 -1.76 -9.84
N ILE A 180 -1.42 -2.43 -9.81
CA ILE A 180 -0.12 -1.83 -10.09
C ILE A 180 -0.05 -1.23 -11.51
N ALA A 181 -0.79 -1.79 -12.46
CA ALA A 181 -0.85 -1.28 -13.83
C ALA A 181 -1.54 0.09 -13.91
N ARG A 182 -2.35 0.46 -12.90
CA ARG A 182 -3.10 1.71 -12.84
C ARG A 182 -3.19 2.23 -11.41
N LEU A 183 -2.06 2.67 -10.91
CA LEU A 183 -1.97 3.22 -9.56
C LEU A 183 -2.89 4.43 -9.35
N PRO A 184 -3.59 4.50 -8.20
CA PRO A 184 -4.58 5.53 -7.92
C PRO A 184 -3.94 6.76 -7.29
N PHE A 185 -2.86 7.28 -7.88
CA PHE A 185 -2.18 8.49 -7.38
C PHE A 185 -2.24 9.64 -8.37
N ALA A 186 -2.30 10.85 -7.83
CA ALA A 186 -2.13 12.06 -8.61
C ALA A 186 -0.70 12.13 -9.16
N SER A 187 -0.51 12.87 -10.24
CA SER A 187 0.82 13.08 -10.80
C SER A 187 1.68 13.90 -9.84
N SER A 188 2.95 13.53 -9.70
CA SER A 188 3.94 14.22 -8.86
C SER A 188 3.48 14.44 -7.40
N SER A 189 2.69 13.52 -6.85
CA SER A 189 2.11 13.64 -5.50
C SER A 189 2.75 12.73 -4.46
N VAL A 190 3.69 11.87 -4.85
CA VAL A 190 4.31 10.86 -4.00
C VAL A 190 5.81 11.14 -3.90
N ASP A 191 6.38 10.97 -2.72
CA ASP A 191 7.80 11.25 -2.49
C ASP A 191 8.68 10.00 -2.62
N ALA A 192 8.16 8.82 -2.23
CA ALA A 192 8.87 7.56 -2.34
C ALA A 192 7.96 6.38 -2.74
N VAL A 193 8.51 5.43 -3.50
CA VAL A 193 7.89 4.13 -3.76
C VAL A 193 8.86 3.01 -3.38
N HIS A 194 8.40 2.10 -2.54
CA HIS A 194 9.08 0.87 -2.16
C HIS A 194 8.38 -0.33 -2.81
N ALA A 195 9.16 -1.26 -3.37
CA ALA A 195 8.66 -2.48 -4.01
C ALA A 195 9.60 -3.67 -3.74
N GLY A 196 9.77 -4.03 -2.46
CA GLY A 196 10.86 -4.92 -2.00
C GLY A 196 10.73 -6.42 -2.31
N ALA A 197 9.58 -6.93 -2.74
CA ALA A 197 9.41 -8.38 -2.96
C ALA A 197 8.46 -8.80 -4.09
N ALA A 198 7.90 -7.88 -4.86
CA ALA A 198 6.74 -8.20 -5.70
C ALA A 198 6.91 -7.91 -7.19
N VAL A 199 7.99 -7.24 -7.60
CA VAL A 199 8.21 -6.85 -9.00
C VAL A 199 8.18 -8.07 -9.93
N HIS A 200 8.66 -9.22 -9.45
CA HIS A 200 8.65 -10.49 -10.20
C HIS A 200 7.24 -11.08 -10.42
N CYS A 201 6.23 -10.62 -9.68
CA CYS A 201 4.85 -11.03 -9.80
C CYS A 201 4.02 -10.09 -10.68
N TRP A 202 4.59 -8.97 -11.14
CA TRP A 202 3.84 -8.02 -11.95
C TRP A 202 3.65 -8.55 -13.38
N PRO A 203 2.45 -8.38 -13.97
CA PRO A 203 2.21 -8.80 -15.36
C PRO A 203 3.19 -8.15 -16.35
N SER A 204 3.63 -6.92 -16.04
CA SER A 204 4.69 -6.23 -16.75
C SER A 204 5.54 -5.41 -15.77
N PRO A 205 6.70 -5.96 -15.34
CA PRO A 205 7.61 -5.27 -14.42
C PRO A 205 8.08 -3.91 -14.94
N SER A 206 8.42 -3.84 -16.24
CA SER A 206 8.89 -2.62 -16.89
C SER A 206 7.82 -1.53 -16.94
N ALA A 207 6.56 -1.89 -17.24
CA ALA A 207 5.46 -0.94 -17.24
C ALA A 207 5.16 -0.42 -15.82
N GLY A 208 5.19 -1.31 -14.81
CA GLY A 208 5.01 -0.93 -13.41
C GLY A 208 6.07 0.07 -12.94
N VAL A 209 7.35 -0.23 -13.13
CA VAL A 209 8.46 0.67 -12.75
C VAL A 209 8.41 1.97 -13.54
N SER A 210 8.14 1.92 -14.85
CA SER A 210 8.06 3.14 -15.69
C SER A 210 6.94 4.06 -15.24
N SER A 211 5.83 3.51 -14.74
CA SER A 211 4.70 4.31 -14.26
C SER A 211 5.05 5.12 -13.01
N PHE A 212 6.04 4.71 -12.21
CA PHE A 212 6.42 5.43 -10.99
C PHE A 212 6.90 6.86 -11.27
N HIS A 213 7.55 7.11 -12.41
CA HIS A 213 7.95 8.47 -12.81
C HIS A 213 6.74 9.43 -12.92
N LEU A 214 5.54 8.93 -13.22
CA LEU A 214 4.34 9.76 -13.32
C LEU A 214 3.90 10.31 -11.95
N TYR A 215 4.15 9.57 -10.87
CA TYR A 215 3.62 9.87 -9.54
C TYR A 215 4.66 10.49 -8.61
N LEU A 216 5.95 10.21 -8.86
CA LEU A 216 7.05 10.76 -8.07
C LEU A 216 7.23 12.26 -8.37
N GLY A 217 7.33 13.08 -7.32
CA GLY A 217 7.60 14.53 -7.41
C GLY A 217 9.07 14.88 -7.66
N LEU A 218 9.73 14.18 -8.57
CA LEU A 218 11.15 14.36 -8.93
C LEU A 218 11.38 15.52 -9.90
#